data_AF-A0A970CNR2-F1
#
_entry.id   AF-A0A970CNR2-F1
#
_cell.length_a   1.000
_cell.length_b   1.000
_cell.length_c   1.000
_cell.angle_alpha   90.00
_cell.angle_beta   90.00
_cell.angle_gamma   90.00
#
_symmetry.space_group_name_H-M   'P 1'
#
loop_
_entity.id
_entity.type
_entity.pdbx_description
1 polymer ?
#
loop_
_entity_poly.entity_id
_entity_poly.type
_entity_poly.pdbx_seq_one_letter_code
_entity_poly.pdbx_strand_id
1 'polypeptide(L)'
;MKKLIVILLMTLGLVGCNDSKEQLLIEYQKIMEKYSQDYFERFIKGIRGLDILEVSIGMLENANEVANTNYDLSKLEDCDKSSTIMLFLSNDGLNIKRYHYDLNCKL
;
A
#
# COMPACT_ATOMS: atom_id res chain seq x y z
N MET A 1 47.75 -35.32 -27.62
CA MET A 1 47.97 -35.63 -26.19
C MET A 1 47.11 -34.66 -25.38
N LYS A 2 46.08 -35.16 -24.67
CA LYS A 2 45.94 -35.07 -23.19
C LYS A 2 45.72 -33.62 -22.71
N LYS A 3 44.64 -33.19 -22.05
CA LYS A 3 43.52 -33.81 -21.33
C LYS A 3 42.44 -32.71 -21.09
N LEU A 4 41.19 -33.14 -20.90
CA LEU A 4 40.09 -32.38 -20.29
C LEU A 4 40.48 -31.75 -18.95
N ILE A 5 39.96 -30.55 -18.65
CA ILE A 5 39.49 -30.09 -17.31
C ILE A 5 38.30 -29.13 -17.57
N VAL A 6 37.06 -29.62 -17.55
CA VAL A 6 36.13 -29.71 -16.41
C VAL A 6 35.47 -28.36 -16.08
N ILE A 7 34.24 -28.20 -16.60
CA ILE A 7 33.03 -27.85 -15.85
C ILE A 7 33.27 -27.00 -14.59
N LEU A 8 32.97 -25.70 -14.67
CA LEU A 8 32.55 -24.92 -13.50
C LEU A 8 31.06 -24.61 -13.64
N LEU A 9 30.32 -25.62 -13.22
CA LEU A 9 28.88 -25.67 -13.03
C LEU A 9 28.45 -24.65 -11.95
N MET A 10 27.31 -24.01 -12.19
CA MET A 10 26.26 -23.75 -11.20
C MET A 10 26.70 -23.16 -9.86
N THR A 11 26.74 -21.83 -9.76
CA THR A 11 26.29 -21.09 -8.56
C THR A 11 25.94 -19.63 -8.94
N LEU A 12 25.14 -19.42 -9.98
CA LEU A 12 24.38 -18.16 -10.03
C LEU A 12 23.20 -18.38 -9.09
N GLY A 13 23.44 -17.90 -7.87
CA GLY A 13 22.62 -18.11 -6.70
C GLY A 13 21.15 -17.85 -6.95
N LEU A 14 20.35 -18.81 -6.49
CA LEU A 14 18.95 -18.68 -6.17
C LEU A 14 18.76 -17.65 -5.04
N VAL A 15 18.99 -16.38 -5.34
CA VAL A 15 18.66 -15.25 -4.46
C VAL A 15 17.62 -14.42 -5.22
N GLY A 16 16.41 -14.95 -5.35
CA GLY A 16 15.40 -14.39 -6.27
C GLY A 16 13.96 -14.55 -5.84
N CYS A 17 13.67 -14.68 -4.55
CA CYS A 17 12.28 -14.82 -4.07
C CYS A 17 11.88 -13.85 -2.94
N ASN A 18 12.75 -12.93 -2.51
CA ASN A 18 12.40 -11.99 -1.43
C ASN A 18 12.05 -10.59 -1.95
N ASP A 19 12.74 -10.12 -2.99
CA ASP A 19 12.54 -8.77 -3.54
C ASP A 19 11.13 -8.55 -4.12
N SER A 20 10.50 -9.60 -4.66
CA SER A 20 9.16 -9.49 -5.25
C SER A 20 8.07 -9.22 -4.21
N LYS A 21 8.21 -9.77 -2.99
CA LYS A 21 7.23 -9.57 -1.91
C LYS A 21 7.33 -8.18 -1.32
N GLU A 22 8.56 -7.71 -1.12
CA GLU A 22 8.81 -6.34 -0.65
C GLU A 22 8.32 -5.32 -1.67
N GLN A 23 8.59 -5.56 -2.96
CA GLN A 23 8.10 -4.71 -4.04
C GLN A 23 6.57 -4.67 -4.11
N LEU A 24 5.91 -5.82 -3.96
CA LEU A 24 4.44 -5.90 -3.93
C LEU A 24 3.84 -5.15 -2.73
N LEU A 25 4.42 -5.28 -1.54
CA LEU A 25 3.99 -4.54 -0.36
C LEU A 25 4.12 -3.02 -0.57
N ILE A 26 5.21 -2.56 -1.17
CA ILE A 26 5.41 -1.15 -1.53
C ILE A 26 4.35 -0.67 -2.53
N GLU A 27 3.93 -1.50 -3.48
CA GLU A 27 2.86 -1.17 -4.41
C GLU A 27 1.51 -1.00 -3.69
N TYR A 28 1.16 -1.92 -2.78
CA TYR A 28 -0.04 -1.79 -1.97
C TYR A 28 -0.03 -0.53 -1.09
N GLN A 29 1.11 -0.20 -0.48
CA GLN A 29 1.28 1.03 0.29
C GLN A 29 1.01 2.28 -0.57
N LYS A 30 1.57 2.34 -1.78
CA LYS A 30 1.35 3.47 -2.71
C LYS A 30 -0.11 3.60 -3.14
N ILE A 31 -0.79 2.48 -3.38
CA ILE A 31 -2.21 2.49 -3.74
C ILE A 31 -3.07 2.99 -2.57
N MET A 32 -2.84 2.45 -1.36
CA MET A 32 -3.54 2.89 -0.16
C MET A 32 -3.28 4.36 0.18
N GLU A 33 -2.03 4.82 0.05
CA GLU A 33 -1.68 6.23 0.22
C GLU A 33 -2.46 7.12 -0.75
N LYS A 34 -2.44 6.78 -2.05
CA LYS A 34 -3.15 7.54 -3.09
C LYS A 34 -4.66 7.60 -2.83
N TYR A 35 -5.28 6.46 -2.53
CA TYR A 35 -6.74 6.41 -2.32
C TYR A 35 -7.15 7.11 -1.03
N SER A 36 -6.35 7.00 0.02
CA SER A 36 -6.64 7.66 1.30
C SER A 36 -6.39 9.16 1.26
N GLN A 37 -5.42 9.62 0.47
CA GLN A 37 -5.24 11.03 0.17
C GLN A 37 -6.46 11.60 -0.59
N ASP A 38 -6.94 10.90 -1.62
CA ASP A 38 -8.16 11.32 -2.33
C ASP A 38 -9.39 11.34 -1.40
N TYR A 39 -9.54 10.31 -0.56
CA TYR A 39 -10.60 10.25 0.44
C TYR A 39 -10.53 11.45 1.41
N PHE A 40 -9.33 11.76 1.92
CA PHE A 40 -9.12 12.93 2.76
C PHE A 40 -9.52 14.23 2.06
N GLU A 41 -9.01 14.45 0.84
CA GLU A 41 -9.27 15.67 0.07
C GLU A 41 -10.76 15.86 -0.23
N ARG A 42 -11.49 14.78 -0.50
CA ARG A 42 -12.90 14.84 -0.89
C ARG A 42 -13.87 14.90 0.28
N PHE A 43 -13.56 14.25 1.40
CA PHE A 43 -14.54 14.04 2.48
C PHE A 43 -14.16 14.66 3.82
N ILE A 44 -12.86 14.86 4.09
CA ILE A 44 -12.38 15.19 5.45
C ILE A 44 -11.68 16.55 5.51
N LYS A 45 -11.06 17.01 4.42
CA LYS A 45 -10.22 18.21 4.41
C LYS A 45 -10.96 19.44 4.93
N GLY A 46 -10.30 20.15 5.85
CA GLY A 46 -10.85 21.33 6.51
C GLY A 46 -11.56 21.06 7.84
N ILE A 47 -11.74 19.79 8.22
CA ILE A 47 -12.18 19.42 9.57
C ILE A 47 -11.06 19.71 10.57
N ARG A 48 -11.28 20.67 11.47
CA ARG A 48 -10.32 21.08 12.50
C ARG A 48 -10.37 20.14 13.71
N GLY A 49 -9.24 20.00 14.40
CA GLY A 49 -9.12 19.20 15.62
C GLY A 49 -9.10 17.69 15.36
N LEU A 50 -8.96 17.27 14.10
CA LEU A 50 -8.69 15.89 13.73
C LEU A 50 -7.19 15.73 13.49
N ASP A 51 -6.50 15.05 14.41
CA ASP A 51 -5.04 14.90 14.33
C ASP A 51 -4.63 13.63 13.56
N ILE A 52 -5.50 12.63 13.55
CA ILE A 52 -5.28 11.34 12.88
C ILE A 52 -6.58 10.93 12.17
N LEU A 53 -6.47 10.61 10.89
CA LEU A 53 -7.51 9.94 10.12
C LEU A 53 -7.05 8.52 9.80
N GLU A 54 -7.83 7.53 10.20
CA GLU A 54 -7.64 6.15 9.78
C GLU A 54 -8.53 5.86 8.57
N VAL A 55 -7.95 5.39 7.48
CA VAL A 55 -8.68 5.01 6.26
C VAL A 55 -8.42 3.54 5.99
N SER A 56 -9.47 2.73 6.03
CA SER A 56 -9.43 1.31 5.69
C SER A 56 -9.87 1.04 4.25
N ILE A 57 -9.50 -0.13 3.72
CA ILE A 57 -10.04 -0.61 2.43
C ILE A 57 -11.58 -0.67 2.49
N GLY A 58 -12.16 -1.12 3.61
CA GLY A 58 -13.61 -1.13 3.79
C GLY A 58 -14.27 0.26 3.70
N MET A 59 -13.59 1.33 4.17
CA MET A 59 -14.08 2.70 4.01
C MET A 59 -14.05 3.15 2.54
N LEU A 60 -13.02 2.76 1.78
CA LEU A 60 -12.91 3.06 0.36
C LEU A 60 -13.97 2.30 -0.46
N GLU A 61 -14.26 1.05 -0.09
CA GLU A 61 -15.35 0.26 -0.69
C GLU A 61 -16.70 0.94 -0.45
N ASN A 62 -16.98 1.29 0.81
CA ASN A 62 -18.20 2.03 1.14
C ASN A 62 -18.28 3.37 0.39
N ALA A 63 -17.17 4.10 0.23
CA ALA A 63 -17.14 5.33 -0.56
C ALA A 63 -17.51 5.10 -2.04
N ASN A 64 -17.09 3.99 -2.65
CA ASN A 64 -17.49 3.64 -4.01
C ASN A 64 -19.01 3.44 -4.09
N GLU A 65 -19.59 2.76 -3.10
CA GLU A 65 -21.02 2.45 -3.07
C GLU A 65 -21.89 3.68 -2.80
N VAL A 66 -21.51 4.52 -1.82
CA VAL A 66 -22.39 5.59 -1.31
C VAL A 66 -22.08 6.97 -1.89
N ALA A 67 -20.84 7.22 -2.29
CA ALA A 67 -20.35 8.53 -2.73
C ALA A 67 -19.93 8.56 -4.20
N ASN A 68 -20.21 7.48 -4.95
CA ASN A 68 -19.90 7.32 -6.37
C ASN A 68 -18.42 7.60 -6.67
N THR A 69 -17.54 7.15 -5.78
CA THR A 69 -16.10 7.10 -6.06
C THR A 69 -15.78 5.88 -6.91
N ASN A 70 -14.61 5.86 -7.55
CA ASN A 70 -14.18 4.77 -8.43
C ASN A 70 -12.78 4.28 -8.05
N TYR A 71 -12.58 3.98 -6.77
CA TYR A 71 -11.35 3.32 -6.31
C TYR A 71 -11.31 1.90 -6.87
N ASP A 72 -10.24 1.57 -7.59
CA ASP A 72 -10.04 0.23 -8.15
C ASP A 72 -9.44 -0.69 -7.09
N LEU A 73 -10.31 -1.24 -6.23
CA LEU A 73 -9.92 -2.06 -5.10
C LEU A 73 -9.43 -3.47 -5.49
N SER A 74 -9.58 -3.86 -6.76
CA SER A 74 -8.97 -5.10 -7.28
C SER A 74 -7.45 -5.09 -7.16
N LYS A 75 -6.84 -3.90 -7.17
CA LYS A 75 -5.40 -3.73 -6.94
C LYS A 75 -4.94 -4.02 -5.51
N LEU A 76 -5.88 -4.26 -4.59
CA LEU A 76 -5.64 -4.59 -3.19
C LEU A 76 -6.31 -5.93 -2.83
N GLU A 77 -6.61 -6.79 -3.80
CA GLU A 77 -7.38 -8.03 -3.61
C GLU A 77 -6.75 -9.02 -2.62
N ASP A 78 -5.42 -8.98 -2.49
CA ASP A 78 -4.67 -9.82 -1.55
C ASP A 78 -4.59 -9.23 -0.14
N CYS A 79 -5.12 -8.02 0.08
CA CYS A 79 -5.15 -7.35 1.37
C CYS A 79 -6.52 -7.51 2.05
N ASP A 80 -6.52 -7.69 3.38
CA ASP A 80 -7.75 -7.72 4.15
C ASP A 80 -8.44 -6.35 4.13
N LYS A 81 -9.78 -6.31 4.14
CA LYS A 81 -10.58 -5.08 4.21
C LYS A 81 -10.26 -4.22 5.45
N SER A 82 -9.76 -4.84 6.52
CA SER A 82 -9.29 -4.17 7.73
C SER A 82 -7.94 -3.50 7.57
N SER A 83 -7.22 -3.71 6.46
CA SER A 83 -5.96 -3.03 6.19
C SER A 83 -6.18 -1.53 6.12
N THR A 84 -5.36 -0.78 6.86
CA THR A 84 -5.54 0.66 7.04
C THR A 84 -4.27 1.44 6.75
N ILE A 85 -4.47 2.73 6.49
CA ILE A 85 -3.43 3.73 6.56
C ILE A 85 -3.89 4.84 7.50
N MET A 86 -2.99 5.23 8.40
CA MET A 86 -3.20 6.37 9.29
C MET A 86 -2.56 7.61 8.67
N LEU A 87 -3.39 8.61 8.38
CA LEU A 87 -2.98 9.93 7.94
C LEU A 87 -2.86 10.83 9.16
N PHE A 88 -1.66 11.30 9.45
CA PHE A 88 -1.47 12.28 10.51
C PHE A 88 -1.58 13.68 9.91
N LEU A 89 -2.51 14.47 10.41
CA LEU A 89 -2.91 15.74 9.83
C LEU A 89 -2.23 16.91 10.56
N SER A 90 -2.16 18.08 9.92
CA SER A 90 -1.93 19.33 10.66
C SER A 90 -3.11 19.67 11.54
N ASN A 91 -2.87 20.40 12.62
CA ASN A 91 -3.90 20.89 13.55
C ASN A 91 -5.02 21.70 12.86
N ASP A 92 -4.74 22.28 11.68
CA ASP A 92 -5.71 23.02 10.87
C ASP A 92 -6.61 22.12 9.99
N GLY A 93 -6.32 20.81 9.91
CA GLY A 93 -7.06 19.84 9.11
C GLY A 93 -6.86 19.99 7.60
N LEU A 94 -5.87 20.76 7.14
CA LEU A 94 -5.70 21.10 5.72
C LEU A 94 -4.65 20.25 5.00
N ASN A 95 -3.71 19.67 5.74
CA ASN A 95 -2.57 18.97 5.14
C ASN A 95 -2.31 17.64 5.84
N ILE A 96 -1.92 16.64 5.05
CA ILE A 96 -1.35 15.40 5.55
C ILE A 96 0.14 15.63 5.82
N LYS A 97 0.64 15.19 6.97
CA LYS A 97 2.04 15.36 7.41
C LYS A 97 2.84 14.09 7.27
N ARG A 98 2.24 12.94 7.57
CA ARG A 98 2.89 11.63 7.47
C ARG A 98 1.83 10.53 7.34
N TYR A 99 2.30 9.39 6.86
CA TYR A 99 1.53 8.17 6.71
C TYR A 99 2.10 7.09 7.63
N HIS A 100 1.23 6.24 8.17
CA HIS A 100 1.62 4.98 8.78
C HIS A 100 0.75 3.87 8.19
N TYR A 101 1.38 2.76 7.82
CA TYR A 101 0.74 1.67 7.10
C TYR A 101 0.54 0.48 8.03
N ASP A 102 -0.69 -0.02 8.10
CA ASP A 102 -1.02 -1.29 8.74
C ASP A 102 -1.75 -2.15 7.71
N LEU A 103 -0.95 -2.81 6.85
CA LEU A 103 -1.47 -3.60 5.74
C LEU A 103 -1.33 -5.10 6.05
N ASN A 104 -2.45 -5.79 6.09
CA ASN A 104 -2.50 -7.23 6.24
C ASN A 104 -2.77 -7.87 4.87
N CYS A 105 -1.69 -8.16 4.13
CA CYS A 105 -1.77 -8.71 2.77
C CYS A 105 -1.09 -10.07 2.66
N LYS A 106 -1.59 -10.91 1.75
CA LYS A 106 -0.94 -12.18 1.38
C LYS A 106 0.21 -11.86 0.44
N LEU A 107 1.44 -12.12 0.89
CA LEU A 107 2.69 -11.90 0.14
C LEU A 107 3.34 -13.22 -0.29
#